data_AF-A0A0F2SFV8-F1
#
_entry.id   AF-A0A0F2SFV8-F1
#
_cell.length_a   1.000
_cell.length_b   1.000
_cell.length_c   1.000
_cell.angle_alpha   90.00
_cell.angle_beta   90.00
_cell.angle_gamma   90.00
#
_symmetry.space_group_name_H-M   'P 1'
#
loop_
_entity.id
_entity.type
_entity.pdbx_description
1 polymer ?
#
loop_
_entity_poly.entity_id
_entity_poly.type
_entity_poly.pdbx_seq_one_letter_code
_entity_poly.pdbx_strand_id
1 'polypeptide(L)'
;MSKIMYVNLTAETVEEREYNDVLSQYYGRGLTSYLVKENVPPHVGRHSAENCLILVPGLLSGTFAPSTGRLSIAAKKAQDSGIQYLNLAGPFSQKNGLLCAGQFYLYWRIKVPLCADSIRKH
;
A
#
# COMPACT_ATOMS: atom_id res chain seq x y z
N MET A 1 14.05 -11.97 6.34
CA MET A 1 14.14 -11.31 5.02
C MET A 1 12.84 -10.56 4.81
N SER A 2 12.91 -9.25 4.59
CA SER A 2 11.74 -8.40 4.38
C SER A 2 11.28 -8.54 2.93
N LYS A 3 9.98 -8.69 2.68
CA LYS A 3 9.40 -8.92 1.35
C LYS A 3 8.28 -7.93 1.05
N ILE A 4 8.10 -7.60 -0.22
CA ILE A 4 6.98 -6.84 -0.74
C ILE A 4 6.12 -7.77 -1.59
N MET A 5 4.84 -7.88 -1.25
CA MET A 5 3.90 -8.65 -2.04
C MET A 5 3.21 -7.73 -3.04
N TYR A 6 3.29 -8.06 -4.32
CA TYR A 6 2.65 -7.37 -5.42
C TYR A 6 1.46 -8.17 -5.92
N VAL A 7 0.26 -7.65 -5.69
CA VAL A 7 -0.98 -8.28 -6.15
C VAL A 7 -1.54 -7.48 -7.33
N ASN A 8 -1.74 -8.12 -8.49
CA ASN A 8 -2.41 -7.53 -9.64
C ASN A 8 -3.78 -8.16 -9.82
N LEU A 9 -4.84 -7.41 -9.48
CA LEU A 9 -6.20 -7.95 -9.56
C LEU A 9 -6.76 -8.08 -10.99
N THR A 10 -6.17 -7.43 -12.00
CA THR A 10 -6.63 -7.63 -13.40
C THR A 10 -6.05 -8.89 -14.01
N ALA A 11 -4.79 -9.19 -13.70
CA ALA A 11 -4.12 -10.40 -14.19
C ALA A 11 -4.28 -11.58 -13.22
N GLU A 12 -4.88 -11.35 -12.05
CA GLU A 12 -4.99 -12.31 -10.95
C GLU A 12 -3.65 -12.92 -10.52
N THR A 13 -2.57 -12.13 -10.61
CA THR A 13 -1.22 -12.58 -10.26
C THR A 13 -0.75 -12.03 -8.92
N VAL A 14 0.10 -12.81 -8.25
CA VAL A 14 0.80 -12.42 -7.03
C VAL A 14 2.30 -12.64 -7.24
N GLU A 15 3.08 -11.60 -7.03
CA GLU A 15 4.54 -11.65 -7.09
C GLU A 15 5.12 -11.22 -5.75
N GLU A 16 6.13 -11.93 -5.26
CA GLU A 16 6.91 -11.47 -4.11
C GLU A 16 8.22 -10.87 -4.60
N ARG A 17 8.57 -9.70 -4.08
CA ARG A 17 9.85 -9.05 -4.34
C ARG A 17 10.59 -8.82 -3.03
N GLU A 18 11.91 -8.93 -3.07
CA GLU A 18 12.71 -8.63 -1.90
C GLU A 18 12.70 -7.15 -1.59
N TYR A 19 12.66 -6.85 -0.31
CA TYR A 19 12.90 -5.50 0.18
C TYR A 19 14.41 -5.23 0.13
N ASN A 20 14.83 -4.51 -0.90
CA ASN A 20 16.23 -4.23 -1.18
C ASN A 20 16.79 -3.03 -0.39
N ASP A 21 18.09 -2.80 -0.53
CA ASP A 21 18.81 -1.73 0.18
C ASP A 21 18.28 -0.32 -0.15
N VAL A 22 17.79 -0.09 -1.38
CA VAL A 22 17.20 1.21 -1.78
C VAL A 22 15.95 1.51 -0.97
N LEU A 23 15.18 0.48 -0.61
CA LEU A 23 13.97 0.63 0.18
C LEU A 23 14.29 0.74 1.68
N SER A 24 15.44 0.25 2.14
CA SER A 24 15.86 0.26 3.56
C SER A 24 15.87 1.65 4.23
N GLN A 25 15.91 2.73 3.45
CA GLN A 25 15.84 4.09 3.96
C GLN A 25 14.40 4.59 4.22
N TYR A 26 13.37 3.85 3.79
CA TYR A 26 11.97 4.27 3.86
C TYR A 26 11.14 3.33 4.72
N TYR A 27 10.31 3.88 5.61
CA TYR A 27 9.40 3.09 6.46
C TYR A 27 8.03 3.76 6.55
N GLY A 28 7.00 2.99 6.93
CA GLY A 28 5.68 3.55 7.22
C GLY A 28 5.13 4.38 6.05
N ARG A 29 4.74 5.62 6.36
CA ARG A 29 4.26 6.59 5.36
C ARG A 29 5.31 6.90 4.30
N GLY A 30 6.59 7.03 4.67
CA GLY A 30 7.66 7.37 3.72
C GLY A 30 7.82 6.32 2.65
N LEU A 31 7.78 5.04 3.04
CA LEU A 31 7.78 3.95 2.07
C LEU A 31 6.51 3.92 1.23
N THR A 32 5.35 4.17 1.84
CA THR A 32 4.09 4.23 1.09
C THR A 32 4.17 5.29 -0.01
N SER A 33 4.70 6.48 0.30
CA SER A 33 4.91 7.56 -0.68
C SER A 33 5.89 7.18 -1.79
N TYR A 34 7.02 6.55 -1.43
CA TYR A 34 8.01 6.07 -2.39
C TYR A 34 7.37 5.07 -3.36
N LEU A 35 6.68 4.06 -2.84
CA LEU A 35 6.03 3.05 -3.66
C LEU A 35 4.93 3.64 -4.55
N VAL A 36 4.19 4.66 -4.11
CA VAL A 36 3.21 5.34 -4.99
C VAL A 36 3.94 6.05 -6.12
N LYS A 37 5.01 6.79 -5.82
CA LYS A 37 5.80 7.51 -6.82
C LYS A 37 6.39 6.57 -7.88
N GLU A 38 6.91 5.42 -7.47
CA GLU A 38 7.54 4.46 -8.37
C GLU A 38 6.53 3.68 -9.23
N ASN A 39 5.32 3.43 -8.71
CA ASN A 39 4.37 2.53 -9.36
C ASN A 39 3.15 3.22 -10.00
N VAL A 40 2.89 4.50 -9.70
CA VAL A 40 1.73 5.23 -10.20
C VAL A 40 2.18 6.46 -10.99
N PRO A 41 1.95 6.49 -12.32
CA PRO A 41 2.27 7.66 -13.13
C PRO A 41 1.50 8.92 -12.67
N PRO A 42 2.06 10.12 -12.84
CA PRO A 42 1.51 11.35 -12.26
C PRO A 42 0.18 11.77 -12.87
N HIS A 43 -0.08 11.43 -14.14
CA HIS A 43 -1.27 11.79 -14.91
C HIS A 43 -2.47 10.84 -14.70
N VAL A 44 -2.33 9.86 -13.80
CA VAL A 44 -3.33 8.83 -13.57
C VAL A 44 -4.46 9.36 -12.69
N GLY A 45 -5.69 9.17 -13.16
CA GLY A 45 -6.91 9.50 -12.40
C GLY A 45 -7.18 8.53 -11.25
N ARG A 46 -8.06 8.93 -10.31
CA ARG A 46 -8.39 8.14 -9.11
C ARG A 46 -8.84 6.72 -9.41
N HIS A 47 -9.65 6.55 -10.47
CA HIS A 47 -10.29 5.29 -10.84
C HIS A 47 -9.60 4.58 -12.00
N SER A 48 -8.40 5.02 -12.39
CA SER A 48 -7.66 4.37 -13.45
C SER A 48 -7.07 3.05 -12.96
N ALA A 49 -7.00 2.07 -13.87
CA ALA A 49 -6.32 0.79 -13.64
C ALA A 49 -4.80 0.92 -13.42
N GLU A 50 -4.24 2.12 -13.60
CA GLU A 50 -2.84 2.40 -13.28
C GLU A 50 -2.66 2.94 -11.86
N ASN A 51 -3.75 3.31 -11.17
CA ASN A 51 -3.69 3.67 -9.76
C ASN A 51 -3.47 2.42 -8.91
N CYS A 52 -2.79 2.58 -7.78
CA CYS A 52 -2.42 1.48 -6.90
C CYS A 52 -2.77 1.84 -5.45
N LEU A 53 -3.19 0.82 -4.67
CA LEU A 53 -3.47 0.97 -3.25
C LEU A 53 -2.35 0.35 -2.42
N ILE A 54 -1.58 1.16 -1.72
CA ILE A 54 -0.38 0.68 -1.04
C ILE A 54 -0.66 0.61 0.45
N LEU A 55 -0.46 -0.56 1.06
CA LEU A 55 -0.67 -0.78 2.49
C LEU A 55 0.66 -1.15 3.16
N VAL A 56 1.09 -0.29 4.08
CA VAL A 56 2.38 -0.43 4.76
C VAL A 56 2.15 -0.46 6.26
N PRO A 57 2.47 -1.57 6.96
CA PRO A 57 2.46 -1.57 8.42
C PRO A 57 3.56 -0.65 8.96
N GLY A 58 3.36 -0.17 10.18
CA GLY A 58 4.37 0.62 10.88
C GLY A 58 5.63 -0.20 11.17
N LEU A 59 6.76 0.49 11.31
CA LEU A 59 8.07 -0.11 11.62
C LEU A 59 8.02 -1.05 12.85
N LEU A 60 7.25 -0.67 13.87
CA LEU A 60 7.13 -1.42 15.11
C LEU A 60 5.90 -2.34 15.16
N SER A 61 5.12 -2.42 14.08
CA SER A 61 3.99 -3.35 14.02
C SER A 61 4.49 -4.78 14.16
N GLY A 62 3.80 -5.57 14.99
CA GLY A 62 4.18 -6.95 15.30
C GLY A 62 5.15 -7.09 16.47
N THR A 63 5.56 -5.98 17.10
CA THR A 63 6.27 -6.00 18.38
C THR A 63 5.31 -5.91 19.57
N PHE A 64 5.83 -6.10 20.79
CA PHE A 64 5.09 -5.87 22.04
C PHE A 64 5.01 -4.39 22.43
N ALA A 65 5.58 -3.47 21.63
CA ALA A 65 5.52 -2.05 21.95
C ALA A 65 4.07 -1.53 21.87
N PRO A 66 3.63 -0.71 22.83
CA PRO A 66 2.26 -0.25 22.92
C PRO A 66 1.87 0.62 21.72
N SER A 67 0.61 0.53 21.29
CA SER A 67 0.02 1.38 20.23
C SER A 67 0.70 1.29 18.85
N THR A 68 1.39 0.20 18.55
CA THR A 68 2.15 0.00 17.29
C THR A 68 1.36 -0.66 16.14
N GLY A 69 0.08 -0.95 16.36
CA GLY A 69 -0.84 -1.52 15.35
C GLY A 69 -1.36 -0.53 14.33
N ARG A 70 -0.45 0.25 13.74
CA ARG A 70 -0.76 1.31 12.77
C ARG A 70 -0.44 0.87 11.35
N LEU A 71 -1.43 0.98 10.48
CA LEU A 71 -1.32 0.71 9.05
C LEU A 71 -1.42 2.04 8.29
N SER A 72 -0.45 2.29 7.42
CA SER A 72 -0.51 3.40 6.46
C SER A 72 -1.06 2.90 5.15
N ILE A 73 -2.04 3.59 4.58
CA ILE A 73 -2.58 3.31 3.26
C ILE A 73 -2.41 4.55 2.40
N ALA A 74 -1.96 4.39 1.14
CA ALA A 74 -1.96 5.49 0.19
C ALA A 74 -2.39 5.08 -1.22
N ALA A 75 -2.96 6.06 -1.93
CA ALA A 75 -3.30 5.96 -3.34
C ALA A 75 -3.34 7.36 -3.96
N LYS A 76 -3.30 7.45 -5.29
CA LYS A 76 -3.52 8.73 -5.98
C LYS A 76 -4.97 9.19 -5.77
N LYS A 77 -5.15 10.47 -5.37
CA LYS A 77 -6.48 11.02 -5.05
C LYS A 77 -7.28 11.38 -6.30
N ALA A 78 -6.65 11.95 -7.31
CA ALA A 78 -7.20 12.34 -8.62
C ALA A 78 -6.03 12.76 -9.54
N GLN A 79 -6.30 12.90 -10.84
CA GLN A 79 -5.31 13.20 -11.89
C GLN A 79 -4.40 14.38 -11.51
N ASP A 80 -4.98 15.54 -11.18
CA ASP A 80 -4.23 16.77 -10.86
C ASP A 80 -4.04 17.02 -9.36
N SER A 81 -4.24 15.99 -8.53
CA SER A 81 -4.12 16.12 -7.08
C SER A 81 -3.04 15.22 -6.51
N GLY A 82 -2.66 15.47 -5.27
CA GLY A 82 -1.62 14.70 -4.58
C GLY A 82 -2.03 13.27 -4.22
N ILE A 83 -1.21 12.69 -3.36
CA ILE A 83 -1.43 11.36 -2.80
C ILE A 83 -2.40 11.49 -1.62
N GLN A 84 -3.43 10.65 -1.55
CA GLN A 84 -4.29 10.52 -0.39
C GLN A 84 -3.70 9.49 0.56
N TYR A 85 -3.59 9.85 1.84
CA TYR A 85 -3.12 8.97 2.90
C TYR A 85 -4.23 8.68 3.89
N LEU A 86 -4.27 7.45 4.37
CA LEU A 86 -5.12 7.00 5.46
C LEU A 86 -4.25 6.32 6.51
N ASN A 87 -4.55 6.54 7.78
CA ASN A 87 -3.93 5.85 8.88
C ASN A 87 -5.02 5.07 9.61
N LEU A 88 -4.83 3.76 9.71
CA LEU A 88 -5.75 2.88 10.40
C LEU A 88 -5.06 2.28 11.62
N ALA A 89 -5.80 2.19 12.73
CA ALA A 89 -5.41 1.40 13.88
C ALA A 89 -6.16 0.08 13.84
N GLY A 90 -5.50 -1.03 14.19
CA GLY A 90 -6.18 -2.30 14.34
C GLY A 90 -5.27 -3.52 14.34
N PRO A 91 -5.84 -4.70 14.61
CA PRO A 91 -5.09 -5.95 14.70
C PRO A 91 -4.53 -6.39 13.35
N PHE A 92 -5.06 -5.87 12.23
CA PHE A 92 -4.57 -6.17 10.89
C PHE A 92 -3.09 -5.79 10.73
N SER A 93 -2.67 -4.63 11.24
CA SER A 93 -1.26 -4.24 11.19
C SER A 93 -0.39 -5.13 12.07
N GLN A 94 -0.88 -5.50 13.25
CA GLN A 94 -0.12 -6.32 14.21
C GLN A 94 0.07 -7.75 13.70
N LYS A 95 -0.98 -8.35 13.12
CA LYS A 95 -0.91 -9.68 12.50
C LYS A 95 0.01 -9.69 11.29
N ASN A 96 -0.08 -8.67 10.42
CA ASN A 96 0.82 -8.53 9.28
C ASN A 96 2.27 -8.22 9.70
N GLY A 97 2.52 -7.66 10.88
CA GLY A 97 3.87 -7.55 11.42
C GLY A 97 4.39 -8.88 11.99
N LEU A 98 3.53 -9.65 12.67
CA LEU A 98 3.88 -10.92 13.32
C LEU A 98 4.07 -12.10 12.37
N LEU A 99 3.23 -12.22 11.33
CA LEU A 99 3.35 -13.27 10.30
C LEU A 99 4.68 -13.21 9.51
N CYS A 100 5.43 -12.15 9.73
CA CYS A 100 6.30 -11.52 8.77
C CYS A 100 7.55 -11.03 9.51
N ALA A 101 8.31 -11.97 10.12
CA ALA A 101 9.49 -11.76 10.97
C ALA A 101 10.62 -10.92 10.32
N GLY A 102 10.34 -9.64 10.07
CA GLY A 102 11.02 -8.77 9.12
C GLY A 102 10.02 -8.20 8.12
N GLN A 103 9.46 -7.03 8.47
CA GLN A 103 8.75 -6.06 7.62
C GLN A 103 8.25 -6.59 6.26
N PHE A 104 7.00 -7.01 6.22
CA PHE A 104 6.30 -7.13 4.95
C PHE A 104 5.64 -5.79 4.60
N TYR A 105 5.76 -5.41 3.34
CA TYR A 105 5.03 -4.29 2.78
C TYR A 105 4.00 -4.85 1.81
N LEU A 106 2.73 -4.69 2.15
CA LEU A 106 1.64 -5.23 1.35
C LEU A 106 1.32 -4.22 0.24
N TYR A 107 1.96 -4.38 -0.91
CA TYR A 107 1.60 -3.61 -2.09
C TYR A 107 0.36 -4.25 -2.73
N TRP A 108 -0.78 -3.58 -2.58
CA TRP A 108 -2.05 -4.07 -3.10
C TRP A 108 -2.37 -3.26 -4.36
N ARG A 109 -1.85 -3.67 -5.52
CA ARG A 109 -2.33 -3.12 -6.78
C ARG A 109 -3.71 -3.70 -7.08
N ILE A 110 -4.70 -3.13 -6.40
CA ILE A 110 -6.07 -3.16 -6.87
C ILE A 110 -6.07 -2.38 -8.18
N LYS A 111 -5.89 -3.08 -9.30
CA LYS A 111 -6.44 -2.61 -10.57
C LYS A 111 -7.95 -2.77 -10.46
N VAL A 112 -8.57 -1.87 -9.72
CA VAL A 112 -10.01 -1.80 -9.66
C VAL A 112 -10.44 -1.03 -10.89
N PRO A 113 -11.27 -1.60 -11.79
CA PRO A 113 -12.39 -0.83 -12.28
C PRO A 113 -13.23 -0.54 -11.03
N LEU A 114 -12.91 0.54 -10.30
CA LEU A 114 -13.66 0.95 -9.13
C LEU A 114 -14.98 1.46 -9.68
N CYS A 115 -15.91 0.53 -9.90
CA CYS A 115 -17.32 0.70 -10.22
C CYS A 115 -17.67 2.14 -10.65
N ALA A 116 -17.18 2.58 -11.81
CA ALA A 116 -17.55 3.89 -12.35
C ALA A 116 -19.05 3.91 -12.73
N ASP A 117 -19.65 2.72 -12.90
CA ASP A 117 -21.05 2.54 -13.27
C ASP A 117 -22.03 2.65 -12.09
N SER A 118 -21.58 2.51 -10.84
CA SER A 118 -22.48 2.60 -9.66
C SER A 118 -22.60 4.00 -9.06
N ILE A 119 -21.74 4.96 -9.44
CA ILE A 119 -21.74 6.31 -8.81
C ILE A 119 -22.32 7.39 -9.76
N ARG A 120 -22.64 7.05 -11.02
CA ARG A 120 -23.37 7.95 -11.95
C ARG A 120 -24.89 7.76 -12.00
N LYS A 121 -25.45 6.95 -11.10
CA LYS A 121 -26.89 6.85 -10.89
C LYS A 121 -27.20 7.27 -9.45
N HIS A 122 -27.21 8.57 -9.20
CA HIS A 122 -28.13 9.31 -8.31
C HIS A 122 -27.77 10.79 -8.34
#